data_AF-A0A9P7CFA4-F1
#
_entry.id   AF-A0A9P7CFA4-F1
#
_cell.length_a   1.000
_cell.length_b   1.000
_cell.length_c   1.000
_cell.angle_alpha   90.00
_cell.angle_beta   90.00
_cell.angle_gamma   90.00
#
_symmetry.space_group_name_H-M   'P 1'
#
loop_
_entity.id
_entity.type
_entity.pdbx_description
1 polymer ?
#
loop_
_entity_poly.entity_id
_entity_poly.type
_entity_poly.pdbx_seq_one_letter_code
_entity_poly.pdbx_strand_id
1 'polypeptide(L)'
;MTPPLKVCNIARRLRLFLHNQSDFHRFCARYDEYAQASNAKLNLGKTEAFSLSGRPHPTWQSFLSTQGITTWHDRNSPSAVRYLGFPIYSSIAQRNAFVNELILKIQHACALHSQRQLSFRGRVTVMNTLIYSKLWYVLRLTSVPQPTLQKLASIGYQFVTQSVFPKFKQEFLFVDRQVGGLKLLSPSKQQLVLQRKWLRPLLLSRNSGSVSTIVLYLSYSIQHHFDAIDPLFPLLFPSSRKGFLGRTNALNIFTNLFRTMDALDKSYQHTQPSPATCLQLPLSNIHRFDNPLPEHAAAGPSTPISPSSPLARLSHRSWSKIQVSDVFVFDSHRGCLRKKRRTDTSSFPFLISRFFKALEKMISGSNPSFCATT
;
A
#
# COMPACT_ATOMS: atom_id res chain seq x y z
N MET A 1 20.04 -33.05 5.07
CA MET A 1 20.65 -31.76 5.45
C MET A 1 19.69 -31.00 6.35
N THR A 2 20.12 -30.59 7.55
CA THR A 2 19.30 -29.73 8.44
C THR A 2 19.16 -28.32 7.84
N PRO A 3 17.96 -27.72 7.83
CA PRO A 3 17.78 -26.38 7.29
C PRO A 3 18.61 -25.34 8.06
N PRO A 4 19.04 -24.24 7.41
CA PRO A 4 19.79 -23.18 8.06
C PRO A 4 18.90 -22.36 9.01
N LEU A 5 19.46 -22.01 10.18
CA LEU A 5 18.84 -21.09 11.12
C LEU A 5 18.78 -19.68 10.51
N LYS A 6 17.59 -19.10 10.43
CA LYS A 6 17.40 -17.74 9.90
C LYS A 6 17.52 -16.75 11.04
N VAL A 7 18.52 -15.88 10.94
CA VAL A 7 18.85 -14.87 11.94
C VAL A 7 18.89 -13.49 11.29
N CYS A 8 18.34 -12.49 11.97
CA CYS A 8 18.44 -11.10 11.54
C CYS A 8 18.87 -10.24 12.72
N ASN A 9 19.98 -9.51 12.57
CA ASN A 9 20.53 -8.65 13.59
C ASN A 9 20.60 -7.19 13.13
N ILE A 10 20.35 -6.27 14.06
CA ILE A 10 20.65 -4.85 13.89
C ILE A 10 21.35 -4.39 15.17
N ALA A 11 22.63 -4.07 15.06
CA ALA A 11 23.52 -3.85 16.19
C ALA A 11 23.39 -4.99 17.22
N ARG A 12 22.98 -4.67 18.46
CA ARG A 12 22.82 -5.64 19.56
C ARG A 12 21.46 -6.34 19.60
N ARG A 13 20.54 -6.05 18.68
CA ARG A 13 19.21 -6.68 18.64
C ARG A 13 19.21 -7.86 17.68
N LEU A 14 18.94 -9.04 18.21
CA LEU A 14 18.86 -10.30 17.47
C LEU A 14 17.40 -10.72 17.27
N ARG A 15 17.07 -11.22 16.08
CA ARG A 15 15.80 -11.90 15.79
C ARG A 15 16.10 -13.28 15.25
N LEU A 16 15.36 -14.25 15.77
CA LEU A 16 15.46 -15.65 15.42
C LEU A 16 14.14 -16.11 14.85
N PHE A 17 14.19 -16.83 13.73
CA PHE A 17 13.03 -17.50 13.18
C PHE A 17 13.16 -18.99 13.45
N LEU A 18 12.30 -19.51 14.30
CA LEU A 18 12.33 -20.89 14.77
C LEU A 18 11.18 -21.66 14.13
N HIS A 19 11.47 -22.82 13.56
CA HIS A 19 10.45 -23.73 13.05
C HIS A 19 10.05 -24.77 14.10
N ASN A 20 11.02 -25.28 14.86
CA ASN A 20 10.83 -26.29 15.89
C ASN A 20 11.68 -26.00 17.15
N GLN A 21 11.40 -26.70 18.25
CA GLN A 21 12.13 -26.51 19.52
C GLN A 21 13.62 -26.88 19.41
N SER A 22 13.98 -27.83 18.54
CA SER A 22 15.39 -28.16 18.28
C SER A 22 16.18 -27.00 17.67
N ASP A 23 15.54 -26.13 16.87
CA ASP A 23 16.17 -24.92 16.33
C ASP A 23 16.59 -23.98 17.46
N PHE A 24 15.80 -23.90 18.54
CA PHE A 24 16.13 -23.09 19.71
C PHE A 24 17.36 -23.63 20.43
N HIS A 25 17.40 -24.93 20.71
CA HIS A 25 18.57 -25.56 21.34
C HIS A 25 19.83 -25.44 20.48
N ARG A 26 19.70 -25.64 19.17
CA ARG A 26 20.81 -25.44 18.23
C ARG A 26 21.29 -23.99 18.23
N PHE A 27 20.38 -23.02 18.32
CA PHE A 27 20.75 -21.62 18.47
C PHE A 27 21.50 -21.38 19.79
N CYS A 28 21.00 -21.87 20.92
CA CYS A 28 21.66 -21.72 22.21
C CYS A 28 23.08 -22.27 22.20
N ALA A 29 23.28 -23.51 21.72
CA ALA A 29 24.61 -24.11 21.62
C ALA A 29 25.59 -23.25 20.79
N ARG A 30 25.15 -22.72 19.65
CA ARG A 30 25.97 -21.83 18.81
C ARG A 30 26.19 -20.46 19.43
N TYR A 31 25.21 -19.95 20.16
CA TYR A 31 25.34 -18.70 20.87
C TYR A 31 26.31 -18.85 22.04
N ASP A 32 26.36 -20.01 22.71
CA ASP A 32 27.30 -20.29 23.79
C ASP A 32 28.75 -20.34 23.28
N GLU A 33 28.99 -20.98 22.13
CA GLU A 33 30.30 -20.91 21.43
C GLU A 33 30.70 -19.45 21.14
N TYR A 34 29.77 -18.66 20.59
CA TYR A 34 29.98 -17.24 20.34
C TYR A 34 30.21 -16.44 21.63
N ALA A 35 29.46 -16.74 22.69
CA ALA A 35 29.54 -16.08 23.98
C ALA A 35 30.90 -16.33 24.64
N GLN A 36 31.43 -17.55 24.56
CA GLN A 36 32.77 -17.89 25.05
C GLN A 36 33.87 -17.13 24.30
N ALA A 37 33.75 -16.98 22.98
CA ALA A 37 34.74 -16.26 22.18
C ALA A 37 34.66 -14.72 22.34
N SER A 38 33.47 -14.18 22.59
CA SER A 38 33.21 -12.72 22.59
C SER A 38 32.92 -12.11 23.96
N ASN A 39 32.80 -12.93 25.00
CA ASN A 39 32.27 -12.57 26.33
C ASN A 39 30.86 -11.91 26.27
N ALA A 40 30.08 -12.20 25.23
CA ALA A 40 28.71 -11.72 25.11
C ALA A 40 27.75 -12.55 25.96
N LYS A 41 26.71 -11.92 26.52
CA LYS A 41 25.67 -12.59 27.29
C LYS A 41 24.29 -12.33 26.71
N LEU A 42 23.53 -13.40 26.47
CA LEU A 42 22.13 -13.30 26.05
C LEU A 42 21.27 -12.84 27.22
N ASN A 43 20.42 -11.84 27.00
CA ASN A 43 19.47 -11.37 28.00
C ASN A 43 18.09 -12.00 27.76
N LEU A 44 17.89 -13.20 28.31
CA LEU A 44 16.63 -13.93 28.21
C LEU A 44 15.46 -13.17 28.85
N GLY A 45 15.70 -12.42 29.93
CA GLY A 45 14.66 -11.60 30.58
C GLY A 45 14.16 -10.42 29.73
N LYS A 46 14.92 -10.01 28.70
CA LYS A 46 14.48 -9.02 27.68
C LYS A 46 14.07 -9.66 26.36
N THR A 47 14.14 -10.99 26.26
CA THR A 47 13.77 -11.71 25.05
C THR A 47 12.26 -11.84 25.01
N GLU A 48 11.65 -11.37 23.92
CA GLU A 48 10.22 -11.48 23.68
C GLU A 48 9.98 -12.47 22.54
N ALA A 49 9.02 -13.38 22.74
CA ALA A 49 8.59 -14.33 21.72
C ALA A 49 7.25 -13.91 21.12
N PHE A 50 7.04 -14.15 19.83
CA PHE A 50 5.76 -13.88 19.20
C PHE A 50 5.45 -14.83 18.04
N SER A 51 4.14 -15.03 17.80
CA SER A 51 3.64 -15.89 16.74
C SER A 51 3.54 -15.15 15.41
N LEU A 52 4.21 -15.65 14.36
CA LEU A 52 4.07 -15.10 12.99
C LEU A 52 2.67 -15.29 12.41
N SER A 53 1.98 -16.38 12.78
CA SER A 53 0.59 -16.61 12.39
C SER A 53 -0.40 -15.78 13.23
N GLY A 54 0.09 -15.19 14.32
CA GLY A 54 -0.70 -14.56 15.35
C GLY A 54 -1.57 -15.54 16.14
N ARG A 55 -1.47 -16.86 15.94
CA ARG A 55 -2.21 -17.84 16.76
C ARG A 55 -1.46 -18.11 18.06
N PRO A 56 -2.17 -18.39 19.17
CA PRO A 56 -1.54 -18.90 20.37
C PRO A 56 -0.90 -20.26 20.08
N HIS A 57 0.27 -20.51 20.68
CA HIS A 57 0.97 -21.79 20.58
C HIS A 57 1.34 -22.26 22.00
N PRO A 58 0.44 -22.94 22.72
CA PRO A 58 0.66 -23.31 24.13
C PRO A 58 1.90 -24.18 24.35
N THR A 59 2.20 -25.11 23.42
CA THR A 59 3.40 -25.94 23.45
C THR A 59 4.69 -25.11 23.36
N TRP A 60 4.67 -24.01 22.60
CA TRP A 60 5.80 -23.09 22.52
C TRP A 60 5.89 -22.18 23.74
N GLN A 61 4.75 -21.71 24.27
CA GLN A 61 4.72 -20.88 25.47
C GLN A 61 5.28 -21.64 26.68
N SER A 62 4.84 -22.89 26.90
CA SER A 62 5.36 -23.75 27.96
C SER A 62 6.85 -24.01 27.79
N PHE A 63 7.29 -24.42 26.60
CA PHE A 63 8.71 -24.63 26.30
C PHE A 63 9.56 -23.39 26.54
N LEU A 64 9.17 -22.22 26.02
CA LEU A 64 9.95 -21.00 26.19
C LEU A 64 9.97 -20.53 27.65
N SER A 65 8.89 -20.78 28.39
CA SER A 65 8.85 -20.52 29.83
C SER A 65 9.86 -21.36 30.60
N THR A 66 10.10 -22.63 30.23
CA THR A 66 11.16 -23.44 30.87
C THR A 66 12.56 -22.92 30.56
N GLN A 67 12.72 -22.19 29.46
CA GLN A 67 13.98 -21.54 29.06
C GLN A 67 14.11 -20.11 29.61
N GLY A 68 13.21 -19.67 30.51
CA GLY A 68 13.24 -18.34 31.12
C GLY A 68 12.72 -17.19 30.24
N ILE A 69 12.03 -17.50 29.14
CA ILE A 69 11.37 -16.52 28.26
C ILE A 69 9.88 -16.51 28.60
N THR A 70 9.45 -15.53 29.38
CA THR A 70 8.06 -15.46 29.90
C THR A 70 7.14 -14.57 29.08
N THR A 71 7.69 -13.72 28.21
CA THR A 71 6.91 -12.77 27.41
C THR A 71 6.56 -13.37 26.05
N TRP A 72 5.26 -13.57 25.83
CA TRP A 72 4.71 -14.10 24.59
C TRP A 72 3.65 -13.15 24.01
N HIS A 73 3.73 -12.91 22.71
CA HIS A 73 2.75 -12.12 21.97
C HIS A 73 2.08 -12.93 20.85
N ASP A 74 0.75 -12.92 20.84
CA ASP A 74 -0.09 -13.41 19.76
C ASP A 74 -1.23 -12.42 19.48
N ARG A 75 -2.24 -12.81 18.69
CA ARG A 75 -3.36 -11.90 18.33
C ARG A 75 -4.22 -11.47 19.53
N ASN A 76 -4.25 -12.27 20.60
CA ASN A 76 -5.06 -12.03 21.79
C ASN A 76 -4.33 -11.14 22.80
N SER A 77 -3.01 -11.00 22.67
CA SER A 77 -2.23 -10.10 23.52
C SER A 77 -2.68 -8.64 23.34
N PRO A 78 -2.79 -7.86 24.43
CA PRO A 78 -3.33 -6.49 24.38
C PRO A 78 -2.43 -5.53 23.60
N SER A 79 -1.12 -5.81 23.54
CA SER A 79 -0.13 -4.98 22.86
C SER A 79 0.71 -5.79 21.87
N ALA A 80 1.18 -5.10 20.83
CA ALA A 80 2.09 -5.65 19.83
C ALA A 80 3.55 -5.56 20.29
N VAL A 81 4.36 -6.54 19.87
CA VAL A 81 5.83 -6.51 19.99
C VAL A 81 6.39 -5.31 19.26
N ARG A 82 7.42 -4.66 19.82
CA ARG A 82 8.07 -3.49 19.22
C ARG A 82 9.46 -3.84 18.72
N TYR A 83 9.61 -3.87 17.41
CA TYR A 83 10.93 -4.02 16.79
C TYR A 83 11.38 -2.72 16.12
N LEU A 84 12.50 -2.17 16.60
CA LEU A 84 13.06 -0.88 16.15
C LEU A 84 12.02 0.26 16.14
N GLY A 85 11.08 0.25 17.09
CA GLY A 85 10.02 1.24 17.18
C GLY A 85 8.81 0.98 16.28
N PHE A 86 8.83 -0.07 15.45
CA PHE A 86 7.67 -0.51 14.67
C PHE A 86 6.87 -1.57 15.43
N PRO A 87 5.52 -1.47 15.44
CA PRO A 87 4.68 -2.51 16.02
C PRO A 87 4.57 -3.70 15.06
N ILE A 88 4.85 -4.90 15.56
CA ILE A 88 4.54 -6.16 14.89
C ILE A 88 3.23 -6.65 15.50
N TYR A 89 2.13 -6.37 14.83
CA TYR A 89 0.78 -6.69 15.29
C TYR A 89 0.15 -7.79 14.45
N SER A 90 -0.64 -8.64 15.11
CA SER A 90 -1.45 -9.69 14.48
C SER A 90 -2.96 -9.42 14.58
N SER A 91 -3.36 -8.40 15.35
CA SER A 91 -4.76 -7.99 15.49
C SER A 91 -4.95 -6.47 15.34
N ILE A 92 -6.19 -6.08 14.99
CA ILE A 92 -6.57 -4.67 14.86
C ILE A 92 -6.49 -3.97 16.24
N ALA A 93 -6.84 -4.68 17.31
CA ALA A 93 -6.77 -4.17 18.68
C ALA A 93 -5.35 -3.74 19.04
N GLN A 94 -4.34 -4.58 18.76
CA GLN A 94 -2.94 -4.25 18.99
C GLN A 94 -2.47 -3.03 18.19
N ARG A 95 -2.87 -2.95 16.91
CA ARG A 95 -2.56 -1.80 16.07
C ARG A 95 -3.20 -0.53 16.64
N ASN A 96 -4.45 -0.61 17.09
CA ASN A 96 -5.15 0.52 17.68
C ASN A 96 -4.51 0.96 19.00
N ALA A 97 -4.13 0.02 19.88
CA ALA A 97 -3.43 0.33 21.12
C ALA A 97 -2.13 1.09 20.86
N PHE A 98 -1.30 0.61 19.93
CA PHE A 98 -0.07 1.30 19.55
C PHE A 98 -0.32 2.70 18.96
N VAL A 99 -1.32 2.82 18.08
CA VAL A 99 -1.69 4.11 17.48
C VAL A 99 -2.20 5.10 18.53
N ASN A 100 -2.97 4.64 19.51
CA ASN A 100 -3.43 5.47 20.62
C ASN A 100 -2.27 5.98 21.48
N GLU A 101 -1.29 5.13 21.80
CA GLU A 101 -0.06 5.58 22.46
C GLU A 101 0.72 6.61 21.64
N LEU A 102 0.77 6.44 20.32
CA LEU A 102 1.43 7.41 19.44
C LEU A 102 0.72 8.77 19.45
N ILE A 103 -0.61 8.78 19.46
CA ILE A 103 -1.41 10.01 19.58
C ILE A 103 -1.10 10.70 20.91
N LEU A 104 -1.10 9.97 22.03
CA LEU A 104 -0.80 10.53 23.35
C LEU A 104 0.62 11.13 23.41
N LYS A 105 1.62 10.44 22.82
CA LYS A 105 3.00 10.96 22.71
C LYS A 105 3.08 12.25 21.91
N ILE A 106 2.32 12.36 20.82
CA ILE A 106 2.27 13.58 20.00
C ILE A 106 1.58 14.72 20.77
N GLN A 107 0.46 14.45 21.43
CA GLN A 107 -0.25 15.43 22.26
C GLN A 107 0.63 15.94 23.39
N HIS A 108 1.33 15.05 24.09
CA HIS A 108 2.27 15.42 25.14
C HIS A 108 3.43 16.26 24.59
N ALA A 109 3.99 15.90 23.44
CA ALA A 109 5.02 16.71 22.78
C ALA A 109 4.50 18.11 22.39
N CYS A 110 3.28 18.22 21.87
CA CYS A 110 2.64 19.51 21.62
C CYS A 110 2.49 20.33 22.91
N ALA A 111 2.07 19.71 24.01
CA ALA A 111 1.91 20.38 25.31
C ALA A 111 3.24 20.85 25.92
N LEU A 112 4.32 20.08 25.76
CA LEU A 112 5.65 20.51 26.19
C LEU A 112 6.17 21.68 25.36
N HIS A 113 5.95 21.64 24.04
CA HIS A 113 6.42 22.70 23.15
C HIS A 113 5.55 23.96 23.18
N SER A 114 4.28 23.87 23.63
CA SER A 114 3.40 25.03 23.78
C SER A 114 3.76 25.93 24.94
N GLN A 115 4.54 25.43 25.91
CA GLN A 115 5.08 26.23 27.01
C GLN A 115 6.12 27.26 26.53
N ARG A 116 6.64 27.09 25.30
CA ARG A 116 7.62 28.01 24.70
C ARG A 116 6.88 29.11 23.95
N GLN A 117 7.33 30.36 24.11
CA GLN A 117 6.81 31.50 23.35
C GLN A 117 7.31 31.48 21.90
N LEU A 118 6.74 30.60 21.09
CA LEU A 118 7.12 30.40 19.70
C LEU A 118 6.24 31.23 18.77
N SER A 119 6.87 31.89 17.80
CA SER A 119 6.16 32.50 16.68
C SER A 119 5.32 31.47 15.92
N PHE A 120 4.32 31.93 15.17
CA PHE A 120 3.46 31.07 14.35
C PHE A 120 4.28 30.18 13.39
N ARG A 121 5.28 30.75 12.72
CA ARG A 121 6.24 30.02 11.88
C ARG A 121 7.14 29.08 12.68
N GLY A 122 7.54 29.47 13.89
CA GLY A 122 8.30 28.64 14.81
C GLY A 122 7.54 27.37 15.19
N ARG A 123 6.24 27.49 15.49
CA ARG A 123 5.37 26.34 15.80
C ARG A 123 5.20 25.39 14.62
N VAL A 124 5.01 25.90 13.41
CA VAL A 124 4.98 25.05 12.19
C VAL A 124 6.29 24.29 12.03
N THR A 125 7.42 24.97 12.27
CA THR A 125 8.75 24.35 12.17
C THR A 125 8.90 23.23 13.20
N VAL A 126 8.61 23.50 14.48
CA VAL A 126 8.64 22.50 15.57
C VAL A 126 7.72 21.31 15.26
N MET A 127 6.51 21.57 14.75
CA MET A 127 5.58 20.52 14.40
C MET A 127 6.15 19.62 13.32
N ASN A 128 6.69 20.18 12.24
CA ASN A 128 7.24 19.42 11.12
C ASN A 128 8.54 18.67 11.48
N THR A 129 9.46 19.30 12.19
CA THR A 129 10.83 18.78 12.38
C THR A 129 11.01 17.96 13.65
N LEU A 130 10.31 18.28 14.73
CA LEU A 130 10.48 17.60 16.03
C LEU A 130 9.34 16.63 16.34
N ILE A 131 8.10 17.06 16.14
CA ILE A 131 6.92 16.29 16.54
C ILE A 131 6.57 15.26 15.46
N TYR A 132 6.29 15.71 14.23
CA TYR A 132 5.90 14.84 13.14
C TYR A 132 7.06 14.01 12.57
N SER A 133 8.32 14.37 12.77
CA SER A 133 9.45 13.52 12.34
C SER A 133 9.37 12.11 12.95
N LYS A 134 8.95 12.01 14.21
CA LYS A 134 8.69 10.73 14.90
C LYS A 134 7.48 9.99 14.30
N LEU A 135 6.44 10.72 13.89
CA LEU A 135 5.28 10.15 13.20
C LEU A 135 5.67 9.58 11.82
N TRP A 136 6.49 10.30 11.04
CA TRP A 136 6.96 9.85 9.72
C TRP A 136 7.79 8.57 9.80
N TYR A 137 8.50 8.35 10.90
CA TYR A 137 9.19 7.09 11.13
C TYR A 137 8.20 5.92 11.15
N VAL A 138 7.11 6.02 11.89
CA VAL A 138 6.09 4.98 12.03
C VAL A 138 5.26 4.79 10.75
N LEU A 139 4.80 5.90 10.14
CA LEU A 139 3.90 5.87 8.97
C LEU A 139 4.53 5.25 7.72
N ARG A 140 5.86 5.08 7.69
CA ARG A 140 6.57 4.39 6.60
C ARG A 140 6.11 2.94 6.42
N LEU A 141 5.81 2.23 7.51
CA LEU A 141 5.43 0.82 7.47
C LEU A 141 4.04 0.57 8.04
N THR A 142 3.62 1.32 9.06
CA THR A 142 2.35 1.08 9.74
C THR A 142 1.21 1.70 8.95
N SER A 143 0.19 0.91 8.62
CA SER A 143 -1.03 1.45 8.04
C SER A 143 -1.92 2.06 9.12
N VAL A 144 -2.30 3.31 8.92
CA VAL A 144 -3.11 4.09 9.86
C VAL A 144 -4.41 4.48 9.14
N PRO A 145 -5.58 4.37 9.80
CA PRO A 145 -6.85 4.78 9.21
C PRO A 145 -6.89 6.27 8.93
N GLN A 146 -7.64 6.64 7.88
CA GLN A 146 -7.83 8.04 7.52
C GLN A 146 -8.41 8.89 8.66
N PRO A 147 -9.41 8.44 9.46
CA PRO A 147 -9.91 9.22 10.59
C PRO A 147 -8.84 9.53 11.64
N THR A 148 -7.92 8.57 11.87
CA THR A 148 -6.81 8.77 12.81
C THR A 148 -5.79 9.77 12.26
N LEU A 149 -5.50 9.73 10.96
CA LEU A 149 -4.61 10.72 10.33
C LEU A 149 -5.21 12.13 10.36
N GLN A 150 -6.53 12.24 10.20
CA GLN A 150 -7.26 13.50 10.38
C GLN A 150 -7.17 13.99 11.83
N LYS A 151 -7.36 13.11 12.82
CA LYS A 151 -7.16 13.46 14.24
C LYS A 151 -5.74 13.97 14.52
N LEU A 152 -4.71 13.32 13.97
CA LEU A 152 -3.32 13.78 14.07
C LEU A 152 -3.13 15.15 13.42
N ALA A 153 -3.73 15.37 12.25
CA ALA A 153 -3.71 16.66 11.57
C ALA A 153 -4.38 17.76 12.41
N SER A 154 -5.50 17.44 13.07
CA SER A 154 -6.21 18.36 13.97
C SER A 154 -5.39 18.72 15.21
N ILE A 155 -4.63 17.78 15.78
CA ILE A 155 -3.71 18.06 16.90
C ILE A 155 -2.62 19.03 16.45
N GLY A 156 -2.01 18.80 15.29
CA GLY A 156 -1.02 19.73 14.74
C GLY A 156 -1.59 21.11 14.43
N TYR A 157 -2.81 21.16 13.90
CA TYR A 157 -3.54 22.40 13.68
C TYR A 157 -3.77 23.19 14.97
N GLN A 158 -4.25 22.54 16.03
CA GLN A 158 -4.50 23.16 17.33
C GLN A 158 -3.21 23.71 17.95
N PHE A 159 -2.11 22.96 17.87
CA PHE A 159 -0.81 23.42 18.35
C PHE A 159 -0.33 24.68 17.60
N VAL A 160 -0.39 24.66 16.27
CA VAL A 160 0.07 25.78 15.44
C VAL A 160 -0.83 27.00 15.57
N THR A 161 -2.14 26.83 15.76
CA THR A 161 -3.11 27.95 15.87
C THR A 161 -3.40 28.37 17.30
N GLN A 162 -2.69 27.82 18.29
CA GLN A 162 -2.81 28.24 19.69
C GLN A 162 -2.63 29.77 19.82
N SER A 163 -3.55 30.44 20.50
CA SER A 163 -3.52 31.90 20.69
C SER A 163 -3.51 32.73 19.39
N VAL A 164 -4.02 32.18 18.28
CA VAL A 164 -4.23 32.92 17.02
C VAL A 164 -5.72 33.18 16.83
N PHE A 165 -6.07 34.44 16.61
CA PHE A 165 -7.43 34.88 16.29
C PHE A 165 -7.38 35.94 15.16
N PRO A 166 -8.25 35.85 14.13
CA PRO A 166 -9.21 34.77 13.86
C PRO A 166 -8.53 33.46 13.45
N LYS A 167 -9.23 32.33 13.63
CA LYS A 167 -8.72 31.01 13.22
C LYS A 167 -8.82 30.84 11.70
N PHE A 168 -7.76 30.28 11.11
CA PHE A 168 -7.73 29.95 9.67
C PHE A 168 -8.29 28.56 9.39
N LYS A 169 -8.81 28.32 8.19
CA LYS A 169 -9.14 26.95 7.75
C LYS A 169 -7.88 26.09 7.75
N GLN A 170 -8.00 24.85 8.20
CA GLN A 170 -6.87 23.92 8.34
C GLN A 170 -6.11 23.72 7.02
N GLU A 171 -6.83 23.71 5.90
CA GLU A 171 -6.29 23.52 4.56
C GLU A 171 -5.23 24.54 4.19
N PHE A 172 -5.40 25.81 4.59
CA PHE A 172 -4.43 26.88 4.33
C PHE A 172 -3.07 26.64 4.99
N LEU A 173 -3.04 25.99 6.16
CA LEU A 173 -1.76 25.69 6.80
C LEU A 173 -0.93 24.68 6.01
N PHE A 174 -1.58 23.79 5.25
CA PHE A 174 -0.90 22.77 4.45
C PHE A 174 -0.37 23.28 3.11
N VAL A 175 -0.81 24.46 2.69
CA VAL A 175 -0.42 25.10 1.42
C VAL A 175 1.04 25.58 1.49
N ASP A 176 1.72 25.66 0.34
CA ASP A 176 3.11 26.15 0.28
C ASP A 176 3.19 27.64 0.64
N ARG A 177 4.34 28.04 1.20
CA ARG A 177 4.64 29.42 1.58
C ARG A 177 4.64 30.37 0.38
N GLN A 178 5.00 29.88 -0.80
CA GLN A 178 5.06 30.70 -2.02
C GLN A 178 3.69 31.23 -2.45
N VAL A 179 2.60 30.57 -2.05
CA VAL A 179 1.23 30.98 -2.37
C VAL A 179 0.46 31.41 -1.11
N GLY A 180 1.18 31.85 -0.07
CA GLY A 180 0.60 32.38 1.17
C GLY A 180 0.27 31.35 2.26
N GLY A 181 0.64 30.08 2.10
CA GLY A 181 0.49 29.05 3.11
C GLY A 181 1.64 28.98 4.12
N LEU A 182 1.66 27.93 4.96
CA LEU A 182 2.69 27.75 5.99
C LEU A 182 3.56 26.51 5.79
N LYS A 183 3.16 25.62 4.89
CA LYS A 183 3.82 24.35 4.61
C LYS A 183 3.84 23.42 5.83
N LEU A 184 2.77 23.41 6.62
CA LEU A 184 2.52 22.36 7.59
C LEU A 184 2.30 21.04 6.83
N LEU A 185 2.94 19.96 7.26
CA LEU A 185 2.80 18.69 6.57
C LEU A 185 1.51 17.99 6.98
N SER A 186 0.68 17.61 6.00
CA SER A 186 -0.53 16.81 6.23
C SER A 186 -0.17 15.34 6.46
N PRO A 187 -0.53 14.72 7.61
CA PRO A 187 -0.26 13.31 7.87
C PRO A 187 -0.81 12.35 6.81
N SER A 188 -2.00 12.62 6.27
CA SER A 188 -2.61 11.81 5.22
C SER A 188 -1.80 11.83 3.93
N LYS A 189 -1.44 13.03 3.43
CA LYS A 189 -0.62 13.16 2.22
C LYS A 189 0.78 12.58 2.44
N GLN A 190 1.36 12.83 3.61
CA GLN A 190 2.71 12.38 3.94
C GLN A 190 2.80 10.85 4.00
N GLN A 191 1.78 10.14 4.52
CA GLN A 191 1.77 8.68 4.49
C GLN A 191 1.88 8.15 3.06
N LEU A 192 1.16 8.77 2.11
CA LEU A 192 1.21 8.36 0.71
C LEU A 192 2.58 8.63 0.08
N VAL A 193 3.13 9.82 0.34
CA VAL A 193 4.45 10.23 -0.17
C VAL A 193 5.56 9.29 0.33
N LEU A 194 5.51 8.86 1.60
CA LEU A 194 6.50 7.94 2.16
C LEU A 194 6.52 6.58 1.43
N GLN A 195 5.40 6.13 0.87
CA GLN A 195 5.35 4.89 0.09
C GLN A 195 5.95 5.02 -1.32
N ARG A 196 6.16 6.25 -1.83
CA ARG A 196 6.81 6.46 -3.13
C ARG A 196 8.21 5.84 -3.17
N LYS A 197 8.89 5.74 -2.01
CA LYS A 197 10.19 5.07 -1.89
C LYS A 197 10.13 3.60 -2.35
N TRP A 198 9.05 2.89 -2.03
CA TRP A 198 8.87 1.49 -2.40
C TRP A 198 8.26 1.35 -3.79
N LEU A 199 7.37 2.29 -4.14
CA LEU A 199 6.64 2.24 -5.38
C LEU A 199 7.51 2.58 -6.60
N ARG A 200 8.34 3.61 -6.52
CA ARG A 200 9.19 4.06 -7.63
C ARG A 200 10.04 2.91 -8.21
N PRO A 201 10.79 2.12 -7.42
CA PRO A 201 11.52 0.99 -7.99
C PRO A 201 10.58 -0.09 -8.53
N LEU A 202 9.45 -0.40 -7.88
CA LEU A 202 8.48 -1.37 -8.45
C LEU A 202 7.98 -0.98 -9.85
N LEU A 203 7.85 0.32 -10.13
CA LEU A 203 7.43 0.84 -11.43
C LEU A 203 8.59 0.91 -12.45
N LEU A 204 9.82 1.19 -12.01
CA LEU A 204 10.96 1.48 -12.88
C LEU A 204 11.96 0.31 -13.03
N SER A 205 11.95 -0.69 -12.15
CA SER A 205 12.97 -1.75 -12.03
C SER A 205 13.08 -2.70 -13.23
N ARG A 206 12.30 -2.50 -14.29
CA ARG A 206 12.42 -3.29 -15.54
C ARG A 206 13.69 -3.01 -16.33
N ASN A 207 14.29 -1.84 -16.15
CA ASN A 207 15.37 -1.35 -17.03
C ASN A 207 16.70 -1.11 -16.30
N SER A 208 16.87 -1.56 -15.06
CA SER A 208 18.05 -1.26 -14.24
C SER A 208 18.70 -2.53 -13.68
N GLY A 209 20.00 -2.73 -13.94
CA GLY A 209 20.74 -3.95 -13.64
C GLY A 209 20.97 -4.31 -12.17
N SER A 210 20.53 -3.47 -11.22
CA SER A 210 20.62 -3.78 -9.78
C SER A 210 19.31 -3.43 -9.06
N VAL A 211 18.42 -4.41 -8.98
CA VAL A 211 17.16 -4.31 -8.22
C VAL A 211 17.42 -4.74 -6.78
N SER A 212 17.04 -3.89 -5.81
CA SER A 212 17.17 -4.23 -4.39
C SER A 212 16.35 -5.49 -4.04
N THR A 213 16.90 -6.36 -3.19
CA THR A 213 16.25 -7.59 -2.72
C THR A 213 14.84 -7.36 -2.15
N ILE A 214 14.60 -6.24 -1.45
CA ILE A 214 13.25 -5.89 -0.95
C ILE A 214 12.25 -5.68 -2.08
N VAL A 215 12.68 -5.09 -3.20
CA VAL A 215 11.83 -4.84 -4.37
C VAL A 215 11.50 -6.17 -5.05
N LEU A 216 12.48 -7.07 -5.17
CA LEU A 216 12.24 -8.43 -5.66
C LEU A 216 11.23 -9.19 -4.79
N TYR A 217 11.38 -9.14 -3.47
CA TYR A 217 10.43 -9.75 -2.54
C TYR A 217 9.02 -9.14 -2.66
N LEU A 218 8.92 -7.82 -2.80
CA LEU A 218 7.63 -7.15 -2.98
C LEU A 218 6.99 -7.55 -4.32
N SER A 219 7.75 -7.54 -5.42
CA SER A 219 7.28 -7.99 -6.74
C SER A 219 6.77 -9.43 -6.70
N TYR A 220 7.58 -10.35 -6.17
CA TYR A 220 7.19 -11.75 -5.99
C TYR A 220 5.95 -11.88 -5.12
N SER A 221 5.89 -11.16 -4.00
CA SER A 221 4.74 -11.21 -3.09
C SER A 221 3.47 -10.72 -3.78
N ILE A 222 3.54 -9.67 -4.59
CA ILE A 222 2.38 -9.17 -5.34
C ILE A 222 1.96 -10.20 -6.39
N GLN A 223 2.88 -10.72 -7.19
CA GLN A 223 2.59 -11.75 -8.21
C GLN A 223 1.92 -12.97 -7.58
N HIS A 224 2.52 -13.50 -6.51
CA HIS A 224 2.05 -14.69 -5.81
C HIS A 224 0.67 -14.50 -5.15
N HIS A 225 0.43 -13.39 -4.45
CA HIS A 225 -0.83 -13.20 -3.73
C HIS A 225 -2.01 -12.81 -4.62
N PHE A 226 -1.75 -12.27 -5.81
CA PHE A 226 -2.78 -11.83 -6.75
C PHE A 226 -2.86 -12.67 -8.02
N ASP A 227 -2.10 -13.76 -8.10
CA ASP A 227 -2.01 -14.63 -9.27
C ASP A 227 -1.78 -13.82 -10.56
N ALA A 228 -0.84 -12.87 -10.47
CA ALA A 228 -0.52 -11.95 -11.55
C ALA A 228 0.84 -12.28 -12.14
N ILE A 229 0.90 -12.41 -13.46
CA ILE A 229 2.18 -12.60 -14.20
C ILE A 229 3.11 -11.41 -13.94
N ASP A 230 2.53 -10.21 -13.87
CA ASP A 230 3.25 -8.96 -13.71
C ASP A 230 2.72 -8.19 -12.49
N PRO A 231 3.60 -7.80 -11.54
CA PRO A 231 3.20 -7.10 -10.32
C PRO A 231 2.56 -5.72 -10.61
N LEU A 232 2.75 -5.15 -11.80
CA LEU A 232 2.15 -3.90 -12.18
C LEU A 232 0.63 -3.98 -12.32
N PHE A 233 0.06 -5.14 -12.68
CA PHE A 233 -1.40 -5.24 -12.85
C PHE A 233 -2.15 -4.99 -11.54
N PRO A 234 -1.84 -5.69 -10.43
CA PRO A 234 -2.44 -5.38 -9.13
C PRO A 234 -2.12 -3.96 -8.65
N LEU A 235 -0.96 -3.38 -9.00
CA LEU A 235 -0.62 -2.02 -8.60
C LEU A 235 -1.47 -0.97 -9.34
N LEU A 236 -1.59 -1.09 -10.66
CA LEU A 236 -2.26 -0.11 -11.52
C LEU A 236 -3.77 -0.22 -11.47
N PHE A 237 -4.30 -1.45 -11.43
CA PHE A 237 -5.72 -1.75 -11.58
C PHE A 237 -6.32 -2.36 -10.30
N PRO A 238 -7.16 -1.61 -9.56
CA PRO A 238 -7.80 -2.12 -8.34
C PRO A 238 -8.66 -3.38 -8.55
N SER A 239 -9.23 -3.56 -9.74
CA SER A 239 -10.01 -4.74 -10.13
C SER A 239 -9.18 -6.03 -10.15
N SER A 240 -7.88 -5.95 -10.39
CA SER A 240 -6.96 -7.10 -10.32
C SER A 240 -6.67 -7.55 -8.89
N ARG A 241 -7.00 -6.74 -7.87
CA ARG A 241 -6.70 -7.01 -6.47
C ARG A 241 -7.77 -7.91 -5.84
N LYS A 242 -7.73 -9.20 -6.16
CA LYS A 242 -8.67 -10.20 -5.62
C LYS A 242 -8.32 -10.57 -4.17
N GLY A 243 -9.31 -11.11 -3.44
CA GLY A 243 -9.12 -11.67 -2.10
C GLY A 243 -8.96 -10.64 -0.96
N PHE A 244 -8.57 -11.16 0.22
CA PHE A 244 -8.48 -10.38 1.47
C PHE A 244 -7.38 -9.31 1.43
N LEU A 245 -6.23 -9.64 0.84
CA LEU A 245 -5.10 -8.71 0.66
C LEU A 245 -5.32 -7.71 -0.46
N GLY A 246 -6.36 -7.87 -1.29
CA GLY A 246 -6.70 -6.90 -2.31
C GLY A 246 -7.48 -5.70 -1.81
N ARG A 247 -8.06 -5.82 -0.61
CA ARG A 247 -8.85 -4.77 0.03
C ARG A 247 -8.01 -3.98 1.02
N THR A 248 -8.35 -2.71 1.18
CA THR A 248 -7.80 -1.87 2.24
C THR A 248 -8.11 -2.48 3.60
N ASN A 249 -7.08 -2.93 4.31
CA ASN A 249 -7.20 -3.52 5.63
C ASN A 249 -6.01 -3.12 6.53
N ALA A 250 -6.28 -2.91 7.82
CA ALA A 250 -5.29 -2.63 8.85
C ALA A 250 -4.14 -3.65 8.91
N LEU A 251 -4.43 -4.93 8.65
CA LEU A 251 -3.48 -6.04 8.72
C LEU A 251 -2.81 -6.35 7.37
N ASN A 252 -3.23 -5.66 6.31
CA ASN A 252 -2.73 -5.91 4.97
C ASN A 252 -1.47 -5.08 4.70
N ILE A 253 -0.37 -5.79 4.41
CA ILE A 253 0.95 -5.22 4.11
C ILE A 253 0.93 -4.31 2.86
N PHE A 254 0.03 -4.55 1.92
CA PHE A 254 -0.06 -3.79 0.67
C PHE A 254 -0.96 -2.56 0.79
N THR A 255 -1.68 -2.37 1.90
CA THR A 255 -2.67 -1.30 2.04
C THR A 255 -2.09 0.08 1.73
N ASN A 256 -0.94 0.42 2.30
CA ASN A 256 -0.35 1.74 2.08
C ASN A 256 0.14 1.88 0.63
N LEU A 257 0.73 0.82 0.05
CA LEU A 257 1.20 0.81 -1.34
C LEU A 257 0.04 1.01 -2.32
N PHE A 258 -1.05 0.29 -2.14
CA PHE A 258 -2.25 0.39 -2.97
C PHE A 258 -2.96 1.72 -2.83
N ARG A 259 -3.14 2.24 -1.60
CA ARG A 259 -3.69 3.58 -1.40
C ARG A 259 -2.84 4.64 -2.09
N THR A 260 -1.52 4.54 -2.02
CA THR A 260 -0.63 5.46 -2.74
C THR A 260 -0.81 5.35 -4.24
N MET A 261 -0.85 4.12 -4.79
CA MET A 261 -1.09 3.91 -6.21
C MET A 261 -2.43 4.46 -6.68
N ASP A 262 -3.49 4.31 -5.89
CA ASP A 262 -4.82 4.79 -6.24
C ASP A 262 -4.96 6.30 -6.14
N ALA A 263 -4.14 6.95 -5.31
CA ALA A 263 -4.10 8.40 -5.16
C ALA A 263 -3.22 9.10 -6.20
N LEU A 264 -2.45 8.36 -7.01
CA LEU A 264 -1.71 8.92 -8.13
C LEU A 264 -2.67 9.21 -9.27
N ASP A 265 -2.52 10.40 -9.86
CA ASP A 265 -3.13 10.69 -11.14
C ASP A 265 -2.41 9.89 -12.24
N LYS A 266 -3.18 9.15 -13.04
CA LYS A 266 -2.66 8.21 -14.05
C LYS A 266 -3.22 8.64 -15.40
N SER A 267 -2.34 9.09 -16.30
CA SER A 267 -2.68 9.29 -17.70
C SER A 267 -2.07 8.16 -18.54
N TYR A 268 -2.90 7.56 -19.40
CA TYR A 268 -2.48 6.50 -20.34
C TYR A 268 -2.56 6.99 -21.80
N GLN A 269 -2.74 8.29 -22.05
CA GLN A 269 -2.99 8.85 -23.38
C GLN A 269 -1.91 8.50 -24.41
N HIS A 270 -0.66 8.36 -23.97
CA HIS A 270 0.46 8.03 -24.85
C HIS A 270 0.96 6.58 -24.68
N THR A 271 0.20 5.72 -23.99
CA THR A 271 0.59 4.33 -23.77
C THR A 271 0.08 3.46 -24.91
N GLN A 272 0.99 2.74 -25.59
CA GLN A 272 0.65 1.75 -26.60
C GLN A 272 0.78 0.33 -26.01
N PRO A 273 -0.31 -0.28 -25.50
CA PRO A 273 -0.24 -1.60 -24.91
C PRO A 273 -0.04 -2.68 -25.98
N SER A 274 0.83 -3.65 -25.72
CA SER A 274 0.92 -4.84 -26.58
C SER A 274 -0.38 -5.64 -26.54
N PRO A 275 -0.71 -6.43 -27.58
CA PRO A 275 -1.87 -7.32 -27.55
C PRO A 275 -1.89 -8.26 -26.34
N ALA A 276 -0.71 -8.73 -25.91
CA ALA A 276 -0.56 -9.54 -24.71
C ALA A 276 -0.93 -8.77 -23.43
N THR A 277 -0.52 -7.50 -23.33
CA THR A 277 -0.90 -6.60 -22.23
C THR A 277 -2.41 -6.36 -22.22
N CYS A 278 -3.01 -6.10 -23.40
CA CYS A 278 -4.45 -5.89 -23.54
C CYS A 278 -5.27 -7.07 -23.04
N LEU A 279 -4.86 -8.31 -23.37
CA LEU A 279 -5.54 -9.53 -22.93
C LEU A 279 -5.54 -9.70 -21.40
N GLN A 280 -4.53 -9.16 -20.71
CA GLN A 280 -4.40 -9.25 -19.25
C GLN A 280 -5.18 -8.15 -18.51
N LEU A 281 -5.70 -7.14 -19.22
CA LEU A 281 -6.46 -6.06 -18.59
C LEU A 281 -7.79 -6.57 -18.03
N PRO A 282 -8.24 -6.03 -16.89
CA PRO A 282 -9.61 -6.22 -16.43
C PRO A 282 -10.59 -5.54 -17.40
N LEU A 283 -11.64 -6.24 -17.80
CA LEU A 283 -12.61 -5.73 -18.78
C LEU A 283 -13.29 -4.44 -18.30
N SER A 284 -13.51 -4.31 -16.98
CA SER A 284 -14.08 -3.11 -16.35
C SER A 284 -13.24 -1.84 -16.50
N ASN A 285 -11.98 -1.97 -16.94
CA ASN A 285 -11.03 -0.87 -17.06
C ASN A 285 -10.79 -0.46 -18.52
N ILE A 286 -11.44 -1.12 -19.48
CA ILE A 286 -11.49 -0.65 -20.86
C ILE A 286 -12.55 0.44 -20.96
N HIS A 287 -12.09 1.65 -21.25
CA HIS A 287 -12.94 2.77 -21.60
C HIS A 287 -13.01 2.89 -23.11
N ARG A 288 -14.21 3.05 -23.67
CA ARG A 288 -14.38 3.51 -25.05
C ARG A 288 -14.07 5.01 -25.04
N PHE A 289 -13.22 5.49 -25.93
CA PHE A 289 -13.18 6.93 -26.23
C PHE A 289 -14.26 7.19 -27.26
N ASP A 290 -15.30 7.92 -26.90
CA ASP A 290 -16.23 8.49 -27.88
C ASP A 290 -15.63 9.80 -28.39
N ASN A 291 -14.58 9.68 -29.22
CA ASN A 291 -14.24 10.62 -30.29
C ASN A 291 -12.91 10.16 -30.94
N PRO A 292 -12.85 9.93 -32.26
CA PRO A 292 -11.58 9.96 -32.96
C PRO A 292 -10.98 11.36 -32.78
N LEU A 293 -9.68 11.41 -32.49
CA LEU A 293 -8.92 12.67 -32.52
C LEU A 293 -9.18 13.36 -33.87
N PRO A 294 -9.54 14.66 -33.91
CA PRO A 294 -9.46 15.40 -35.16
C PRO A 294 -7.98 15.48 -35.53
N GLU A 295 -7.58 14.80 -36.60
CA GLU A 295 -6.42 15.25 -37.36
C GLU A 295 -6.70 16.70 -37.75
N HIS A 296 -5.75 17.58 -37.41
CA HIS A 296 -5.76 19.04 -37.67
C HIS A 296 -6.61 19.90 -36.73
N ALA A 297 -5.97 20.36 -35.63
CA ALA A 297 -6.27 21.68 -35.06
C ALA A 297 -4.96 22.35 -34.64
N ALA A 298 -4.50 23.26 -35.50
CA ALA A 298 -3.40 24.15 -35.23
C ALA A 298 -3.73 25.11 -34.07
N ALA A 299 -2.69 25.46 -33.31
CA ALA A 299 -2.46 26.67 -32.51
C ALA A 299 -3.68 27.48 -32.01
N GLY A 300 -3.88 27.52 -30.69
CA GLY A 300 -4.68 28.55 -30.00
C GLY A 300 -4.75 28.34 -28.48
N PRO A 301 -4.72 29.40 -27.64
CA PRO A 301 -4.55 29.26 -26.19
C PRO A 301 -5.87 29.01 -25.44
N SER A 302 -5.82 27.99 -24.58
CA SER A 302 -6.55 27.81 -23.31
C SER A 302 -8.02 28.27 -23.20
N THR A 303 -8.92 27.29 -23.15
CA THR A 303 -10.12 27.35 -22.29
C THR A 303 -10.22 26.05 -21.48
N PRO A 304 -10.58 26.09 -20.18
CA PRO A 304 -10.74 24.90 -19.37
C PRO A 304 -12.07 24.23 -19.72
N ILE A 305 -12.00 23.07 -20.35
CA ILE A 305 -13.18 22.26 -20.67
C ILE A 305 -13.76 21.71 -19.37
N SER A 306 -15.00 22.10 -19.07
CA SER A 306 -15.83 21.56 -17.98
C SER A 306 -16.00 20.03 -18.10
N PRO A 307 -16.00 19.27 -16.99
CA PRO A 307 -16.11 17.82 -17.03
C PRO A 307 -17.57 17.39 -17.17
N SER A 308 -18.14 17.51 -18.36
CA SER A 308 -19.51 17.04 -18.64
C SER A 308 -19.54 16.07 -19.82
N SER A 309 -19.06 14.83 -19.58
CA SER A 309 -19.78 13.59 -19.91
C SER A 309 -18.97 12.40 -19.39
N PRO A 310 -19.38 11.73 -18.30
CA PRO A 310 -18.69 10.52 -17.89
C PRO A 310 -19.10 9.42 -18.88
N LEU A 311 -18.15 9.04 -19.74
CA LEU A 311 -18.12 7.76 -20.47
C LEU A 311 -18.97 6.73 -19.73
N ALA A 312 -20.08 6.31 -20.35
CA ALA A 312 -21.03 5.37 -19.77
C ALA A 312 -20.25 4.14 -19.32
N ARG A 313 -19.94 4.09 -18.02
CA ARG A 313 -19.03 3.08 -17.51
C ARG A 313 -19.68 1.75 -17.79
N LEU A 314 -18.97 0.88 -18.50
CA LEU A 314 -19.20 -0.55 -18.40
C LEU A 314 -18.80 -1.01 -16.97
N SER A 315 -19.39 -0.44 -15.93
CA SER A 315 -19.10 -0.76 -14.52
C SER A 315 -20.27 -1.49 -13.89
N HIS A 316 -20.67 -2.61 -14.47
CA HIS A 316 -21.43 -3.59 -13.71
C HIS A 316 -20.47 -4.29 -12.74
N ARG A 317 -20.83 -4.40 -11.45
CA ARG A 317 -19.98 -5.03 -10.40
C ARG A 317 -19.47 -6.42 -10.81
N SER A 318 -20.25 -7.16 -11.60
CA SER A 318 -19.89 -8.48 -12.11
C SER A 318 -18.82 -8.49 -13.20
N TRP A 319 -18.60 -7.39 -13.94
CA TRP A 319 -17.59 -7.32 -15.01
C TRP A 319 -16.18 -7.09 -14.47
N SER A 320 -16.04 -6.65 -13.21
CA SER A 320 -14.75 -6.59 -12.51
C SER A 320 -14.07 -7.96 -12.31
N LYS A 321 -14.82 -9.05 -12.50
CA LYS A 321 -14.33 -10.43 -12.38
C LYS A 321 -13.77 -11.00 -13.68
N ILE A 322 -13.98 -10.32 -14.81
CA ILE A 322 -13.72 -10.81 -16.15
C ILE A 322 -12.47 -10.10 -16.70
N GLN A 323 -11.54 -10.87 -17.26
CA GLN A 323 -10.40 -10.34 -18.00
C GLN A 323 -10.73 -10.22 -19.50
N VAL A 324 -9.96 -9.41 -20.21
CA VAL A 324 -10.10 -9.30 -21.68
C VAL A 324 -9.86 -10.64 -22.36
N SER A 325 -8.92 -11.45 -21.86
CA SER A 325 -8.65 -12.82 -22.30
C SER A 325 -9.83 -13.78 -22.15
N ASP A 326 -10.81 -13.50 -21.27
CA ASP A 326 -12.01 -14.31 -21.15
C ASP A 326 -12.97 -14.09 -22.33
N VAL A 327 -12.86 -12.94 -23.00
CA VAL A 327 -13.79 -12.44 -24.03
C VAL A 327 -13.16 -12.40 -25.41
N PHE A 328 -11.86 -12.09 -25.49
CA PHE A 328 -11.10 -11.88 -26.71
C PHE A 328 -9.90 -12.83 -26.78
N VAL A 329 -9.47 -13.13 -28.00
CA VAL A 329 -8.26 -13.91 -28.33
C VAL A 329 -7.49 -13.15 -29.40
N PHE A 330 -6.17 -13.21 -29.36
CA PHE A 330 -5.32 -12.62 -30.40
C PHE A 330 -5.40 -13.45 -31.68
N ASP A 331 -5.73 -12.80 -32.80
CA ASP A 331 -5.70 -13.38 -34.14
C ASP A 331 -4.36 -13.07 -34.80
N SER A 332 -3.49 -14.07 -34.89
CA SER A 332 -2.16 -13.94 -35.49
C SER A 332 -2.19 -13.59 -36.97
N HIS A 333 -3.27 -13.94 -37.70
CA HIS A 333 -3.38 -13.63 -39.12
C HIS A 333 -3.78 -12.18 -39.37
N ARG A 334 -4.57 -11.59 -38.46
CA ARG A 334 -5.07 -10.21 -38.58
C ARG A 334 -4.32 -9.20 -37.72
N GLY A 335 -3.41 -9.66 -36.87
CA GLY A 335 -2.67 -8.81 -35.94
C GLY A 335 -3.55 -8.11 -34.90
N CYS A 336 -4.76 -8.60 -34.65
CA CYS A 336 -5.76 -7.90 -33.84
C CYS A 336 -6.47 -8.83 -32.83
N LEU A 337 -7.14 -8.24 -31.84
CA LEU A 337 -7.95 -9.00 -30.88
C LEU A 337 -9.33 -9.30 -31.48
N ARG A 338 -9.67 -10.58 -31.58
CA ARG A 338 -11.01 -11.05 -32.02
C ARG A 338 -11.83 -11.57 -30.85
N LYS A 339 -13.16 -11.50 -30.97
CA LYS A 339 -14.10 -12.13 -30.03
C LYS A 339 -13.89 -13.65 -30.00
N LYS A 340 -13.96 -14.26 -28.81
CA LYS A 340 -13.98 -15.72 -28.65
C LYS A 340 -15.21 -16.34 -29.33
N ARG A 341 -15.00 -17.41 -30.08
CA ARG A 341 -16.05 -18.21 -30.74
C ARG A 341 -16.56 -19.28 -29.76
N ARG A 342 -17.69 -19.93 -30.09
CA ARG A 342 -18.25 -21.02 -29.26
C ARG A 342 -17.30 -22.21 -29.05
N THR A 343 -16.33 -22.38 -29.94
CA THR A 343 -15.26 -23.39 -29.85
C THR A 343 -14.16 -23.04 -28.85
N ASP A 344 -14.07 -21.76 -28.44
CA ASP A 344 -13.03 -21.29 -27.53
C ASP A 344 -13.52 -21.46 -26.07
N THR A 345 -12.72 -22.08 -25.21
CA THR A 345 -13.07 -22.26 -23.79
C THR A 345 -13.20 -20.92 -23.08
N SER A 346 -14.28 -20.76 -22.31
CA SER A 346 -14.55 -19.56 -21.53
C SER A 346 -14.98 -19.90 -20.10
N SER A 347 -14.34 -19.25 -19.14
CA SER A 347 -14.55 -19.44 -17.71
C SER A 347 -15.90 -18.87 -17.23
N PHE A 348 -16.53 -17.96 -17.98
CA PHE A 348 -17.74 -17.23 -17.55
C PHE A 348 -18.78 -17.00 -18.66
N PRO A 349 -19.33 -18.06 -19.30
CA PRO A 349 -20.15 -17.95 -20.50
C PRO A 349 -21.39 -17.05 -20.34
N PHE A 350 -22.07 -17.13 -19.18
CA PHE A 350 -23.26 -16.32 -18.89
C PHE A 350 -22.94 -14.82 -18.74
N LEU A 351 -21.85 -14.49 -18.04
CA LEU A 351 -21.45 -13.09 -17.84
C LEU A 351 -21.00 -12.43 -19.14
N ILE A 352 -20.38 -13.21 -20.04
CA ILE A 352 -19.94 -12.75 -21.35
C ILE A 352 -21.13 -12.50 -22.27
N SER A 353 -22.13 -13.39 -22.29
CA SER A 353 -23.37 -13.16 -23.03
C SER A 353 -24.06 -11.86 -22.58
N ARG A 354 -24.14 -11.64 -21.26
CA ARG A 354 -24.70 -10.41 -20.69
C ARG A 354 -23.87 -9.17 -21.02
N PHE A 355 -22.53 -9.29 -21.07
CA PHE A 355 -21.65 -8.21 -21.51
C PHE A 355 -21.92 -7.81 -22.96
N PHE A 356 -21.97 -8.77 -23.89
CA PHE A 356 -22.24 -8.46 -25.29
C PHE A 356 -23.65 -7.89 -25.52
N LYS A 357 -24.68 -8.40 -24.84
CA LYS A 357 -26.03 -7.79 -24.88
C LYS A 357 -26.04 -6.34 -24.40
N ALA A 358 -25.28 -6.03 -23.34
CA ALA A 358 -25.16 -4.66 -22.85
C ALA A 358 -24.40 -3.76 -23.83
N LEU A 359 -23.35 -4.29 -24.46
CA LEU A 359 -22.55 -3.59 -25.46
C LEU A 359 -23.38 -3.31 -26.72
N GLU A 360 -24.15 -4.28 -27.21
CA GLU A 360 -25.09 -4.11 -28.33
C GLU A 360 -26.16 -3.05 -28.01
N LYS A 361 -26.75 -3.08 -26.80
CA LYS A 361 -27.74 -2.09 -26.36
C LYS A 361 -27.18 -0.65 -26.30
N MET A 362 -25.90 -0.50 -25.95
CA MET A 362 -25.23 0.81 -25.96
C MET A 362 -24.91 1.29 -27.38
N ILE A 363 -24.46 0.38 -28.25
CA ILE A 363 -24.20 0.70 -29.67
C ILE A 363 -25.50 1.07 -30.37
N SER A 364 -26.62 0.39 -30.10
CA SER A 364 -27.92 0.70 -30.69
C SER A 364 -28.56 2.00 -30.17
N GLY A 365 -28.06 2.55 -29.06
CA GLY A 365 -28.54 3.81 -28.47
C GLY A 365 -27.71 5.05 -28.85
N SER A 366 -26.61 4.85 -29.56
CA SER A 366 -25.76 5.91 -30.12
C SER A 366 -25.87 5.83 -31.65
N ASN A 367 -26.24 6.94 -32.30
CA ASN A 367 -26.49 6.98 -33.74
C ASN A 367 -25.38 6.27 -34.54
N PRO A 368 -25.72 5.37 -35.48
CA PRO A 368 -24.74 4.56 -36.18
C PRO A 368 -24.12 5.36 -37.32
N SER A 369 -22.98 5.99 -37.09
CA SER A 369 -22.05 6.37 -38.15
C SER A 369 -20.69 5.74 -37.89
N PHE A 370 -20.64 4.41 -38.02
CA PHE A 370 -19.40 3.67 -38.18
C PHE A 370 -19.18 3.40 -39.68
N CYS A 371 -18.29 4.18 -40.29
CA CYS A 371 -17.54 3.72 -41.45
C CYS A 371 -16.16 3.27 -40.94
N ALA A 372 -15.79 2.05 -41.28
CA ALA A 372 -14.53 1.45 -40.91
C ALA A 372 -13.40 2.01 -41.78
N THR A 373 -12.31 2.49 -41.15
CA THR A 373 -10.96 2.40 -41.74
C THR A 373 -9.90 2.67 -40.68
N THR A 374 -8.96 1.71 -40.60
CA THR A 374 -7.56 1.72 -40.12
C THR A 374 -7.20 2.40 -38.80
#